data_AF-A0A5B8U9U5-F1
#
_entry.id   AF-A0A5B8U9U5-F1
#
_cell.length_a   1.000
_cell.length_b   1.000
_cell.length_c   1.000
_cell.angle_alpha   90.00
_cell.angle_beta   90.00
_cell.angle_gamma   90.00
#
_symmetry.space_group_name_H-M   'P 1'
#
loop_
_entity.id
_entity.type
_entity.pdbx_description
1 polymer ?
#
loop_
_entity_poly.entity_id
_entity_poly.type
_entity_poly.pdbx_seq_one_letter_code
_entity_poly.pdbx_strand_id
1 'polypeptide(L)'
;MSTGPQPAAGRAPATLRCPRCGAEVGPEQDWCLDCGAPARTRLAPTPNWRLPIAALAVVVLLAGLALAAAFTSLTSDDGRVDATTPLSAPVQPDETAAQSVPTAPPITATSPSGSAPASSSTP
;
A
#
# COMPACT_ATOMS: atom_id res chain seq x y z
N MET A 1 40.40 -47.24 -0.81
CA MET A 1 40.70 -45.92 -0.21
C MET A 1 40.57 -44.87 -1.30
N SER A 2 39.36 -44.37 -1.54
CA SER A 2 39.11 -43.33 -2.56
C SER A 2 39.13 -41.96 -1.91
N THR A 3 40.15 -41.17 -2.26
CA THR A 3 40.28 -39.75 -1.95
C THR A 3 39.27 -38.96 -2.77
N GLY A 4 38.29 -38.33 -2.13
CA GLY A 4 37.38 -37.38 -2.79
C GLY A 4 38.07 -36.06 -3.12
N PRO A 5 37.56 -35.28 -4.09
CA PRO A 5 38.09 -33.95 -4.40
C PRO A 5 37.95 -33.02 -3.20
N GLN A 6 39.07 -32.48 -2.72
CA GLN A 6 39.09 -31.48 -1.65
C GLN A 6 38.45 -30.18 -2.18
N PRO A 7 37.39 -29.63 -1.54
CA PRO A 7 36.86 -28.33 -1.91
C PRO A 7 37.96 -27.28 -1.74
N ALA A 8 38.20 -26.49 -2.78
CA ALA A 8 39.17 -25.42 -2.79
C ALA A 8 39.00 -24.58 -1.51
N ALA A 9 40.02 -24.57 -0.65
CA ALA A 9 40.02 -23.81 0.58
C ALA A 9 39.63 -22.36 0.27
N GLY A 10 38.42 -21.99 0.69
CA GLY A 10 37.89 -20.64 0.56
C GLY A 10 38.88 -19.67 1.17
N ARG A 11 39.24 -18.63 0.42
CA ARG A 11 40.11 -17.56 0.88
C ARG A 11 39.56 -17.08 2.22
N ALA A 12 40.37 -17.15 3.29
CA ALA A 12 39.95 -16.69 4.61
C ALA A 12 39.38 -15.26 4.46
N PRO A 13 38.20 -14.96 5.01
CA PRO A 13 37.59 -13.66 4.85
C PRO A 13 38.55 -12.59 5.39
N ALA A 14 38.88 -11.61 4.55
CA ALA A 14 39.70 -10.49 4.98
C ALA A 14 38.98 -9.77 6.14
N THR A 15 39.71 -9.51 7.22
CA THR A 15 39.20 -8.80 8.39
C THR A 15 38.92 -7.35 8.00
N LEU A 16 37.65 -6.97 8.02
CA LEU A 16 37.21 -5.61 7.72
C LEU A 16 37.28 -4.77 9.00
N ARG A 17 37.71 -3.52 8.91
CA ARG A 17 37.69 -2.56 10.03
C ARG A 17 36.59 -1.53 9.79
N CYS A 18 35.87 -1.15 10.85
CA CYS A 18 34.85 -0.12 10.77
C CYS A 18 35.49 1.24 10.41
N PRO A 19 35.04 1.95 9.38
CA PRO A 19 35.62 3.25 8.99
C PRO A 19 35.31 4.38 10.00
N ARG A 20 34.37 4.15 10.93
CA ARG A 20 33.96 5.13 11.94
C ARG A 20 34.78 5.03 13.23
N CYS A 21 34.95 3.82 13.76
CA CYS A 21 35.58 3.60 15.07
C CYS A 21 36.80 2.68 15.05
N GLY A 22 37.12 2.04 13.91
CA GLY A 22 38.25 1.11 13.79
C GLY A 22 38.03 -0.29 14.37
N ALA A 23 36.86 -0.59 14.94
CA ALA A 23 36.54 -1.92 15.46
C ALA A 23 36.58 -3.00 14.35
N GLU A 24 36.83 -4.25 14.74
CA GLU A 24 36.81 -5.39 13.82
C GLU A 24 35.38 -5.73 13.39
N VAL A 25 35.16 -5.94 12.11
CA VAL A 25 33.86 -6.28 11.54
C VAL A 25 33.96 -7.66 10.90
N GLY A 26 33.32 -8.64 11.53
CA GLY A 26 33.28 -10.02 11.06
C GLY A 26 32.61 -10.16 9.69
N PRO A 27 32.88 -11.20 8.89
CA PRO A 27 32.55 -11.33 7.46
C PRO A 27 31.07 -11.20 7.07
N GLU A 28 30.16 -11.53 7.98
CA GLU A 28 28.70 -11.48 7.75
C GLU A 28 28.02 -10.28 8.44
N GLN A 29 28.79 -9.42 9.12
CA GLN A 29 28.25 -8.25 9.84
C GLN A 29 28.04 -7.03 8.93
N ASP A 30 26.78 -6.64 8.69
CA ASP A 30 26.45 -5.45 7.90
C ASP A 30 26.68 -4.13 8.67
N TRP A 31 26.53 -4.19 10.00
CA TRP A 31 26.74 -3.07 10.92
C TRP A 31 27.87 -3.38 11.91
N CYS A 32 28.49 -2.33 12.44
CA CYS A 32 29.48 -2.43 13.51
C CYS A 32 28.75 -2.55 14.87
N LEU A 33 29.04 -3.60 15.64
CA LEU A 33 28.44 -3.82 16.97
C LEU A 33 28.98 -2.87 18.06
N ASP A 34 30.15 -2.27 17.86
CA ASP A 34 30.72 -1.31 18.83
C ASP A 34 30.11 0.09 18.70
N CYS A 35 29.82 0.56 17.48
CA CYS A 35 29.39 1.96 17.26
C CYS A 35 28.12 2.14 16.42
N GLY A 36 27.52 1.05 15.94
CA GLY A 36 26.27 1.06 15.16
C GLY A 36 26.38 1.60 13.73
N ALA A 37 27.58 1.97 13.25
CA ALA A 37 27.72 2.43 11.86
C ALA A 37 27.57 1.28 10.86
N PRO A 38 27.00 1.55 9.68
CA PRO A 38 26.95 0.56 8.63
C PRO A 38 28.37 0.30 8.10
N ALA A 39 28.86 -0.92 8.31
CA ALA A 39 30.25 -1.27 8.02
C ALA A 39 30.43 -1.78 6.58
N ARG A 40 29.40 -2.43 6.01
CA ARG A 40 29.46 -3.04 4.68
C ARG A 40 28.50 -2.49 3.64
N THR A 41 27.61 -1.56 4.00
CA THR A 41 26.73 -0.98 2.99
C THR A 41 27.55 -0.07 2.07
N ARG A 42 28.11 -0.65 1.01
CA ARG A 42 28.22 0.11 -0.23
C ARG A 42 26.78 0.43 -0.62
N LEU A 43 26.35 1.66 -0.37
CA LEU A 43 25.21 2.21 -1.07
C LEU A 43 25.49 1.94 -2.55
N ALA A 44 24.73 1.04 -3.15
CA ALA A 44 24.75 0.88 -4.60
C ALA A 44 24.61 2.28 -5.20
N PRO A 45 25.35 2.62 -6.28
CA PRO A 45 25.23 3.92 -6.92
C PRO A 45 23.75 4.23 -7.07
N THR A 46 23.30 5.34 -6.48
CA THR A 46 21.88 5.67 -6.44
C THR A 46 21.35 5.57 -7.86
N PRO A 47 20.46 4.60 -8.16
CA PRO A 47 19.95 4.47 -9.51
C PRO A 47 19.32 5.80 -9.90
N ASN A 48 19.28 6.09 -11.20
CA ASN A 48 18.74 7.33 -11.75
C ASN A 48 17.22 7.43 -11.52
N TRP A 49 16.79 7.63 -10.27
CA TRP A 49 15.41 7.66 -9.79
C TRP A 49 14.51 8.65 -10.52
N ARG A 50 15.12 9.64 -11.19
CA ARG A 50 14.41 10.55 -12.09
C ARG A 50 13.63 9.79 -13.17
N LEU A 51 14.17 8.70 -13.69
CA LEU A 51 13.56 7.88 -14.74
C LEU A 51 12.28 7.15 -14.27
N PRO A 52 12.29 6.34 -13.19
CA PRO A 52 11.06 5.73 -12.68
C PRO A 52 10.05 6.76 -12.17
N ILE A 53 10.49 7.87 -11.57
CA ILE A 53 9.58 8.95 -11.14
C ILE A 53 8.89 9.58 -12.35
N ALA A 54 9.63 9.90 -13.42
CA ALA A 54 9.05 10.47 -14.63
C ALA A 54 8.07 9.49 -15.30
N ALA A 55 8.42 8.21 -15.37
CA ALA A 55 7.52 7.18 -15.90
C ALA A 55 6.20 7.12 -15.10
N LEU A 56 6.28 7.11 -13.77
CA LEU A 56 5.10 7.10 -12.91
C LEU A 56 4.27 8.38 -13.07
N ALA A 57 4.91 9.54 -13.18
CA ALA A 57 4.22 10.81 -13.43
C ALA A 57 3.48 10.81 -14.77
N VAL A 58 4.09 10.26 -15.84
CA VAL A 58 3.44 10.12 -17.15
C VAL A 58 2.24 9.20 -17.06
N VAL A 59 2.35 8.05 -16.38
CA VAL A 59 1.23 7.12 -16.19
C VAL A 59 0.07 7.80 -15.45
N VAL A 60 0.35 8.51 -14.36
CA VAL A 60 -0.66 9.23 -13.58
C VAL A 60 -1.31 10.33 -14.43
N LEU A 61 -0.53 11.07 -15.22
CA LEU A 61 -1.04 12.11 -16.11
C LEU A 61 -1.99 11.52 -17.18
N LEU A 62 -1.59 10.42 -17.82
CA LEU A 62 -2.40 9.73 -18.82
C LEU A 62 -3.70 9.18 -18.21
N ALA A 63 -3.62 8.56 -17.03
CA ALA A 63 -4.80 8.08 -16.32
C ALA A 63 -5.74 9.24 -15.93
N GLY A 64 -5.19 10.35 -15.44
CA GLY A 64 -5.97 11.55 -15.10
C GLY A 64 -6.69 12.15 -16.31
N LEU A 65 -6.01 12.26 -17.45
CA LEU A 65 -6.60 12.72 -18.72
C LEU A 65 -7.74 11.80 -19.19
N ALA A 66 -7.55 10.48 -19.12
CA ALA A 66 -8.58 9.52 -19.50
C ALA A 66 -9.83 9.62 -18.59
N LEU A 67 -9.63 9.74 -17.28
CA LEU A 67 -10.72 9.91 -16.31
C LEU A 67 -11.48 11.21 -16.53
N ALA A 68 -10.77 12.32 -16.79
CA ALA A 68 -11.41 13.60 -17.08
C ALA A 68 -12.26 13.54 -18.37
N ALA A 69 -11.73 12.93 -19.43
CA ALA A 69 -12.47 12.75 -20.69
C ALA A 69 -13.73 11.89 -20.49
N ALA A 70 -13.62 10.77 -19.78
CA ALA A 70 -14.76 9.92 -19.47
C ALA A 70 -15.83 10.70 -18.69
N PHE A 71 -15.43 11.46 -17.66
CA PHE A 71 -16.36 12.27 -16.87
C PHE A 71 -17.10 13.31 -17.73
N THR A 72 -16.42 13.98 -18.64
CA THR A 72 -17.05 14.96 -19.55
C THR A 72 -18.06 14.32 -20.49
N SER A 73 -17.81 13.09 -20.97
CA SER A 73 -18.78 12.36 -21.79
C SER A 73 -20.03 12.01 -20.99
N LEU A 74 -19.88 11.46 -19.78
CA LEU A 74 -21.03 11.12 -18.92
C LEU A 74 -21.88 12.35 -18.60
N THR A 75 -21.26 13.47 -18.19
CA THR A 75 -21.97 14.72 -17.89
C THR A 75 -22.69 15.33 -19.11
N SER A 76 -22.16 15.13 -20.31
CA SER A 76 -22.77 15.69 -21.53
C SER A 76 -23.95 14.87 -22.04
N ASP A 77 -23.95 13.55 -21.80
CA ASP A 77 -25.03 12.63 -22.20
C ASP A 77 -26.30 12.76 -21.33
N ASP A 78 -26.18 13.15 -20.06
CA ASP A 78 -27.34 13.34 -19.16
C ASP A 78 -28.32 14.45 -19.64
N GLY A 79 -27.90 15.31 -20.58
CA GLY A 79 -28.73 16.33 -21.22
C GLY A 79 -29.49 15.85 -22.47
N ARG A 80 -29.19 14.65 -22.97
CA ARG A 80 -29.86 14.06 -24.14
C ARG A 80 -30.63 12.81 -23.72
N VAL A 81 -31.79 13.03 -23.13
CA VAL A 81 -32.87 12.05 -23.23
C VAL A 81 -33.24 11.95 -24.72
N ASP A 82 -32.64 11.00 -25.43
CA ASP A 82 -33.14 10.59 -26.73
C ASP A 82 -34.60 10.17 -26.53
N ALA A 83 -35.51 11.05 -26.94
CA ALA A 83 -36.95 10.81 -26.97
C ALA A 83 -37.25 9.79 -28.08
N THR A 84 -36.77 8.56 -27.93
CA THR A 84 -37.27 7.38 -28.64
C THR A 84 -37.59 6.32 -27.59
N THR A 85 -38.36 6.72 -26.58
CA THR A 85 -39.18 5.78 -25.82
C THR A 85 -40.40 5.47 -26.70
N PRO A 86 -40.61 4.22 -27.17
CA PRO A 86 -41.92 3.87 -27.72
C PRO A 86 -42.94 4.09 -26.62
N LEU A 87 -43.98 4.86 -26.95
CA LEU A 87 -45.13 5.19 -26.12
C LEU A 87 -45.72 3.93 -25.46
N SER A 88 -45.25 3.55 -24.27
CA SER A 88 -46.00 2.69 -23.37
C SER A 88 -46.97 3.59 -22.63
N ALA A 89 -48.25 3.41 -22.95
CA ALA A 89 -49.37 4.07 -22.31
C ALA A 89 -49.26 3.99 -20.76
N PRO A 90 -49.73 5.01 -20.02
CA PRO A 90 -49.79 4.91 -18.57
C PRO A 90 -50.80 3.82 -18.18
N VAL A 91 -50.31 2.70 -17.66
CA VAL A 91 -51.13 1.82 -16.82
C VAL A 91 -51.22 2.53 -15.47
N GLN A 92 -52.39 3.09 -15.17
CA GLN A 92 -52.76 3.50 -13.82
C GLN A 92 -52.54 2.32 -12.87
N PRO A 93 -51.80 2.50 -11.76
CA PRO A 93 -51.92 1.60 -10.62
C PRO A 93 -53.31 1.82 -10.04
N ASP A 94 -54.16 0.80 -10.15
CA ASP A 94 -55.37 0.66 -9.37
C ASP A 94 -55.02 0.88 -7.89
N GLU A 95 -55.69 1.86 -7.31
CA GLU A 95 -55.76 2.12 -5.89
C GLU A 95 -56.48 0.94 -5.22
N THR A 96 -55.81 0.27 -4.27
CA THR A 96 -56.37 -0.40 -3.06
C THR A 96 -55.67 -1.74 -2.78
N ALA A 97 -54.80 -1.75 -1.77
CA ALA A 97 -54.86 -2.70 -0.64
C ALA A 97 -53.76 -2.42 0.40
N ALA A 98 -54.21 -1.96 1.58
CA ALA A 98 -53.67 -2.25 2.92
C ALA A 98 -52.16 -2.03 3.17
N GLN A 99 -51.81 -0.84 3.66
CA GLN A 99 -50.65 -0.67 4.55
C GLN A 99 -51.00 -1.18 5.95
N SER A 100 -50.35 -2.26 6.37
CA SER A 100 -50.18 -2.58 7.79
C SER A 100 -48.83 -3.27 7.98
N VAL A 101 -47.84 -2.52 8.46
CA VAL A 101 -46.65 -3.11 9.10
C VAL A 101 -46.47 -2.47 10.47
N PRO A 102 -46.52 -3.26 11.55
CA PRO A 102 -46.33 -2.78 12.92
C PRO A 102 -44.86 -2.46 13.22
N THR A 103 -44.69 -1.42 14.02
CA THR A 103 -43.48 -0.91 14.67
C THR A 103 -42.56 -2.00 15.23
N ALA A 104 -41.27 -1.95 14.85
CA ALA A 104 -40.20 -2.69 15.52
C ALA A 104 -39.65 -1.87 16.72
N PRO A 105 -39.30 -2.51 17.85
CA PRO A 105 -38.78 -1.85 19.06
C PRO A 105 -37.34 -1.33 18.88
N PRO A 106 -36.91 -0.31 19.66
CA PRO A 106 -35.55 0.21 19.59
C PRO A 106 -34.54 -0.83 20.12
N ILE A 107 -33.52 -1.14 19.33
CA ILE A 107 -32.34 -1.87 19.78
C ILE A 107 -31.46 -0.95 20.63
N THR A 108 -31.27 -1.29 21.89
CA THR A 108 -30.32 -0.66 22.80
C THR A 108 -28.89 -0.97 22.35
N ALA A 109 -28.13 0.04 21.92
CA ALA A 109 -26.70 -0.09 21.69
C ALA A 109 -25.95 0.06 23.04
N THR A 110 -25.46 -1.04 23.59
CA THR A 110 -24.46 -1.01 24.68
C THR A 110 -23.07 -0.92 24.04
N SER A 111 -22.48 0.27 24.11
CA SER A 111 -21.08 0.52 23.74
C SER A 111 -20.16 0.13 24.92
N PRO A 112 -19.12 -0.70 24.74
CA PRO A 112 -18.09 -0.83 25.76
C PRO A 112 -17.17 0.40 25.71
N SER A 113 -17.37 1.29 26.69
CA SER A 113 -16.39 2.28 27.08
C SER A 113 -15.24 1.57 27.80
N GLY A 114 -14.02 1.75 27.30
CA GLY A 114 -12.81 1.18 27.87
C GLY A 114 -11.58 1.99 27.49
N SER A 115 -11.56 3.26 27.92
CA SER A 115 -10.34 4.08 27.99
C SER A 115 -9.79 4.01 29.42
N ALA A 116 -8.55 3.55 29.59
CA ALA A 116 -7.58 4.18 30.50
C ALA A 116 -6.16 3.56 30.35
N PRO A 117 -5.11 4.40 30.37
CA PRO A 117 -3.70 4.02 30.35
C PRO A 117 -3.08 3.96 31.77
N ALA A 118 -2.12 3.07 31.99
CA ALA A 118 -1.08 3.10 33.03
C ALA A 118 -0.10 1.95 32.70
N SER A 119 1.22 2.06 32.71
CA SER A 119 2.12 2.56 33.75
C SER A 119 3.51 2.76 33.08
N SER A 120 4.30 3.83 33.28
CA SER A 120 5.33 4.00 34.34
C SER A 120 5.94 2.66 34.81
N SER A 121 7.24 2.41 34.91
CA SER A 121 8.42 3.22 35.24
C SER A 121 9.59 2.23 35.39
N THR A 122 10.83 2.58 35.02
CA THR A 122 12.02 1.90 35.60
C THR A 122 13.18 2.91 35.68
N PRO A 123 13.90 2.97 36.82
CA PRO A 123 15.10 3.79 37.01
C PRO A 123 16.30 3.32 36.16
#